data_AF-A0A5M9JKP6-F1
#
_entry.id   AF-A0A5M9JKP6-F1
#
_cell.length_a   1.000
_cell.length_b   1.000
_cell.length_c   1.000
_cell.angle_alpha   90.00
_cell.angle_beta   90.00
_cell.angle_gamma   90.00
#
_symmetry.space_group_name_H-M   'P 1'
#
loop_
_entity.id
_entity.type
_entity.pdbx_description
1 polymer ?
#
loop_
_entity_poly.entity_id
_entity_poly.type
_entity_poly.pdbx_seq_one_letter_code
_entity_poly.pdbx_strand_id
1 'polypeptide(L)'
;MGQTHSRPSTPVKREPGASENLAGSLQRSQILPDQLAYLEGEPVYHPHTSNTKNVDSMFRKIATKAFFCRPPGGPLTLRHVKFLNHQPAHLALAIRRYIQPQESQLTNIQKTAIKKWNKLDILNCTDQSRFVPTQDILEKYFHIFDNLFFGGTLEKNVTIVASEVSNMEAGNRGIACQHYDMTHNCYIPQSTITIYDHQDPNLRDRIEVIMSTLIHEMCHAFFQVYGCVSNCCDNGSLELGPRGHGIMFQEMAYDIERMAASKRVLGFDLDLGRYISLLTEISDKADWKEQMNVSRWGFDEEKMANDLIICKTQGIHYVLS
;
A
#
# COMPACT_ATOMS: atom_id res chain seq x y z
N MET A 1 1.94 -67.11 -28.30
CA MET A 1 2.99 -68.14 -28.45
C MET A 1 4.07 -67.56 -29.37
N GLY A 2 5.33 -67.58 -28.96
CA GLY A 2 6.46 -67.09 -29.78
C GLY A 2 7.51 -66.38 -28.92
N GLN A 3 8.53 -67.13 -28.52
CA GLN A 3 9.62 -66.75 -27.64
C GLN A 3 10.71 -65.90 -28.33
N THR A 4 11.30 -65.01 -27.51
CA THR A 4 12.71 -64.59 -27.38
C THR A 4 13.65 -64.53 -28.58
N HIS A 5 14.42 -63.43 -28.67
CA HIS A 5 15.89 -63.48 -28.54
C HIS A 5 16.48 -62.13 -28.08
N SER A 6 17.39 -62.23 -27.11
CA SER A 6 18.15 -61.16 -26.46
C SER A 6 19.58 -61.06 -27.01
N ARG A 7 20.17 -59.84 -26.96
CA ARG A 7 21.60 -59.48 -26.67
C ARG A 7 22.05 -58.24 -27.50
N PRO A 8 23.16 -57.55 -27.16
CA PRO A 8 23.82 -57.39 -25.86
C PRO A 8 24.13 -55.91 -25.51
N SER A 9 24.31 -55.68 -24.22
CA SER A 9 24.77 -54.43 -23.60
C SER A 9 26.27 -54.19 -23.83
N THR A 10 26.64 -52.95 -24.15
CA THR A 10 28.02 -52.44 -24.11
C THR A 10 28.29 -51.64 -22.82
N PRO A 11 29.51 -51.71 -22.26
CA PRO A 11 29.85 -51.08 -20.99
C PRO A 11 30.26 -49.63 -21.19
N VAL A 12 29.54 -48.68 -20.59
CA VAL A 12 30.01 -47.30 -20.48
C VAL A 12 30.94 -47.20 -19.27
N LYS A 13 32.20 -46.84 -19.57
CA LYS A 13 33.25 -46.55 -18.60
C LYS A 13 32.84 -45.38 -17.71
N ARG A 14 32.97 -45.57 -16.40
CA ARG A 14 32.98 -44.52 -15.38
C ARG A 14 34.35 -43.85 -15.38
N GLU A 15 34.37 -42.52 -15.51
CA GLU A 15 35.48 -41.69 -15.04
C GLU A 15 35.12 -41.08 -13.68
N PRO A 16 36.08 -40.96 -12.74
CA PRO A 16 35.87 -40.33 -11.45
C PRO A 16 36.41 -38.88 -11.43
N GLY A 17 35.72 -38.02 -10.69
CA GLY A 17 36.38 -36.93 -9.95
C GLY A 17 36.06 -35.51 -10.40
N ALA A 18 35.24 -34.84 -9.57
CA ALA A 18 35.19 -33.41 -9.21
C ALA A 18 33.76 -33.17 -8.71
N SER A 19 33.43 -33.27 -7.42
CA SER A 19 33.83 -32.35 -6.34
C SER A 19 33.83 -30.90 -6.78
N GLU A 20 32.65 -30.31 -6.94
CA GLU A 20 32.46 -28.89 -6.69
C GLU A 20 31.06 -28.64 -6.13
N ASN A 21 31.07 -28.29 -4.84
CA ASN A 21 29.92 -27.88 -4.07
C ASN A 21 29.40 -26.54 -4.61
N LEU A 22 28.34 -26.55 -5.41
CA LEU A 22 27.50 -25.38 -5.64
C LEU A 22 26.36 -25.33 -4.61
N ALA A 23 26.76 -25.21 -3.33
CA ALA A 23 25.92 -24.65 -2.29
C ALA A 23 26.18 -23.13 -2.27
N GLY A 24 25.62 -22.44 -3.27
CA GLY A 24 25.63 -20.99 -3.37
C GLY A 24 24.77 -20.37 -2.28
N SER A 25 25.42 -20.08 -1.16
CA SER A 25 25.10 -19.07 -0.16
C SER A 25 23.95 -18.12 -0.52
N LEU A 26 22.72 -18.47 -0.11
CA LEU A 26 21.71 -17.47 0.22
C LEU A 26 22.13 -16.84 1.54
N GLN A 27 23.04 -15.86 1.46
CA GLN A 27 23.19 -14.86 2.49
C GLN A 27 21.84 -14.16 2.63
N ARG A 28 21.03 -14.59 3.60
CA ARG A 28 20.06 -13.71 4.25
C ARG A 28 20.84 -12.47 4.65
N SER A 29 20.65 -11.37 3.92
CA SER A 29 21.03 -10.06 4.42
C SER A 29 20.26 -9.90 5.73
N GLN A 30 20.98 -10.03 6.83
CA GLN A 30 20.50 -9.55 8.11
C GLN A 30 20.48 -8.03 7.95
N ILE A 31 19.31 -7.52 7.54
CA ILE A 31 19.01 -6.10 7.65
C ILE A 31 19.17 -5.78 9.13
N LEU A 32 20.21 -5.02 9.45
CA LEU A 32 20.56 -4.63 10.82
C LEU A 32 19.34 -3.96 11.49
N PRO A 33 18.90 -4.44 12.66
CA PRO A 33 17.87 -3.77 13.46
C PRO A 33 18.27 -2.35 13.91
N ASP A 34 19.55 -2.01 13.87
CA ASP A 34 20.12 -0.81 14.50
C ASP A 34 19.81 0.52 13.79
N GLN A 35 19.25 0.51 12.57
CA GLN A 35 18.83 1.75 11.89
C GLN A 35 17.37 2.16 12.17
N LEU A 36 16.59 1.32 12.85
CA LEU A 36 15.25 1.70 13.35
C LEU A 36 15.31 2.55 14.64
N ALA A 37 16.47 2.62 15.29
CA ALA A 37 16.66 3.34 16.55
C ALA A 37 16.64 4.88 16.41
N TYR A 38 16.66 5.43 15.18
CA TYR A 38 16.62 6.89 14.97
C TYR A 38 15.23 7.52 15.26
N LEU A 39 14.25 6.72 15.68
CA LEU A 39 12.93 7.16 16.17
C LEU A 39 12.65 6.78 17.64
N GLU A 40 13.64 6.28 18.40
CA GLU A 40 13.41 6.00 19.84
C GLU A 40 13.13 7.25 20.68
N GLY A 41 13.42 8.44 20.14
CA GLY A 41 12.71 9.66 20.52
C GLY A 41 11.38 9.74 19.79
N GLU A 42 10.36 8.99 20.25
CA GLU A 42 9.00 9.09 19.69
C GLU A 42 8.57 10.56 19.68
N PRO A 43 8.29 11.16 18.51
CA PRO A 43 7.85 12.54 18.47
C PRO A 43 6.56 12.63 19.30
N VAL A 44 6.61 13.46 20.34
CA VAL A 44 5.43 13.71 21.18
C VAL A 44 4.31 14.17 20.25
N TYR A 45 3.23 13.40 20.19
CA TYR A 45 2.08 13.74 19.36
C TYR A 45 1.52 15.09 19.80
N HIS A 46 1.76 16.12 19.00
CA HIS A 46 1.13 17.42 19.15
C HIS A 46 0.06 17.52 18.05
N PRO A 47 -1.24 17.43 18.39
CA PRO A 47 -2.28 17.67 17.39
C PRO A 47 -2.07 19.08 16.84
N HIS A 48 -2.16 19.24 15.52
CA HIS A 48 -2.16 20.57 14.93
C HIS A 48 -3.41 21.29 15.44
N THR A 49 -3.22 22.19 16.41
CA THR A 49 -4.19 23.25 16.66
C THR A 49 -4.15 24.12 15.42
N SER A 50 -5.11 23.89 14.52
CA SER A 50 -5.31 24.68 13.32
C SER A 50 -5.10 26.16 13.66
N ASN A 51 -4.05 26.78 13.10
CA ASN A 51 -3.77 28.20 13.26
C ASN A 51 -4.73 28.99 12.34
N THR A 52 -6.01 28.68 12.43
CA THR A 52 -7.08 29.16 11.56
C THR A 52 -7.67 30.41 12.17
N LYS A 53 -6.95 31.54 12.03
CA LYS A 53 -7.43 32.85 12.52
C LYS A 53 -8.85 33.21 12.02
N ASN A 54 -9.35 32.56 10.96
CA ASN A 54 -10.66 32.81 10.34
C ASN A 54 -11.68 31.65 10.39
N VAL A 55 -11.41 30.54 11.09
CA VAL A 55 -12.44 29.48 11.24
C VAL A 55 -13.31 29.79 12.45
N ASP A 56 -14.63 29.61 12.27
CA ASP A 56 -15.67 29.86 13.27
C ASP A 56 -15.23 29.37 14.67
N SER A 57 -15.37 30.25 15.66
CA SER A 57 -15.00 29.98 17.05
C SER A 57 -15.65 28.71 17.61
N MET A 58 -16.81 28.32 17.06
CA MET A 58 -17.50 27.09 17.42
C MET A 58 -16.76 25.84 16.92
N PHE A 59 -16.30 25.84 15.67
CA PHE A 59 -15.48 24.76 15.11
C PHE A 59 -14.17 24.60 15.88
N ARG A 60 -13.53 25.72 16.23
CA ARG A 60 -12.32 25.71 17.06
C ARG A 60 -12.62 25.07 18.42
N LYS A 61 -13.74 25.40 19.07
CA LYS A 61 -14.13 24.82 20.37
C LYS A 61 -14.43 23.33 20.30
N ILE A 62 -15.09 22.85 19.25
CA ILE A 62 -15.42 21.42 19.05
C ILE A 62 -14.16 20.62 18.74
N ALA A 63 -13.34 21.10 17.79
CA ALA A 63 -12.05 20.51 17.47
C ALA A 63 -11.18 20.41 18.73
N THR A 64 -10.98 21.54 19.42
CA THR A 64 -10.19 21.63 20.68
C THR A 64 -10.71 20.60 21.70
N LYS A 65 -12.01 20.60 22.05
CA LYS A 65 -12.55 19.63 23.03
C LYS A 65 -12.43 18.17 22.59
N ALA A 66 -12.54 17.88 21.31
CA ALA A 66 -12.41 16.53 20.76
C ALA A 66 -10.94 16.04 20.75
N PHE A 67 -9.98 16.93 20.48
CA PHE A 67 -8.55 16.63 20.46
C PHE A 67 -7.94 16.40 21.85
N PHE A 68 -8.47 17.04 22.90
CA PHE A 68 -7.93 16.96 24.27
C PHE A 68 -8.46 15.81 25.12
N CYS A 69 -9.28 14.90 24.58
CA CYS A 69 -9.72 13.70 25.30
C CYS A 69 -8.70 12.54 25.26
N ARG A 70 -7.43 12.80 24.94
CA ARG A 70 -6.34 11.84 25.09
C ARG A 70 -5.58 12.04 26.40
N PRO A 71 -5.16 10.95 27.07
CA PRO A 71 -4.06 11.06 28.00
C PRO A 71 -2.85 11.63 27.24
N PRO A 72 -2.24 12.72 27.68
CA PRO A 72 -1.01 13.22 27.08
C PRO A 72 0.05 12.10 27.09
N GLY A 73 0.70 11.87 25.95
CA GLY A 73 1.81 10.91 25.81
C GLY A 73 1.48 9.51 25.24
N GLY A 74 0.24 9.24 24.80
CA GLY A 74 -0.11 7.96 24.17
C GLY A 74 0.04 7.94 22.64
N PRO A 75 0.51 6.82 22.04
CA PRO A 75 0.65 6.67 20.58
C PRO A 75 -0.69 6.71 19.82
N LEU A 76 -0.70 7.23 18.58
CA LEU A 76 -1.88 7.13 17.69
C LEU A 76 -2.10 5.67 17.26
N THR A 77 -3.33 5.20 17.43
CA THR A 77 -3.80 3.88 16.97
C THR A 77 -5.09 4.07 16.18
N LEU A 78 -5.42 3.13 15.28
CA LEU A 78 -6.61 3.22 14.43
C LEU A 78 -7.93 3.36 15.20
N ARG A 79 -8.02 2.80 16.41
CA ARG A 79 -9.19 2.99 17.30
C ARG A 79 -9.46 4.45 17.65
N HIS A 80 -8.44 5.29 17.54
CA HIS A 80 -8.46 6.69 17.86
C HIS A 80 -8.37 7.61 16.63
N VAL A 81 -8.30 7.05 15.41
CA VAL A 81 -8.42 7.80 14.15
C VAL A 81 -9.90 8.13 13.91
N LYS A 82 -10.51 8.81 14.89
CA LYS A 82 -11.89 9.29 14.84
C LYS A 82 -11.96 10.79 14.57
N PHE A 83 -10.83 11.47 14.65
CA PHE A 83 -10.70 12.90 14.48
C PHE A 83 -9.98 13.16 13.15
N LEU A 84 -10.37 14.23 12.48
CA LEU A 84 -9.77 14.64 11.21
C LEU A 84 -8.47 15.40 11.47
N ASN A 85 -7.64 15.61 10.45
CA ASN A 85 -6.45 16.47 10.49
C ASN A 85 -5.22 15.92 11.23
N HIS A 86 -4.90 14.66 11.03
CA HIS A 86 -3.65 14.08 11.51
C HIS A 86 -2.49 14.40 10.56
N GLN A 87 -1.27 14.55 11.10
CA GLN A 87 -0.08 14.56 10.25
C GLN A 87 0.07 13.21 9.52
N PRO A 88 0.51 13.21 8.25
CA PRO A 88 0.77 11.99 7.49
C PRO A 88 1.64 10.99 8.24
N ALA A 89 2.68 11.47 8.94
CA ALA A 89 3.56 10.61 9.75
C ALA A 89 2.84 9.86 10.87
N HIS A 90 1.92 10.51 11.56
CA HIS A 90 1.12 9.85 12.59
C HIS A 90 0.18 8.80 12.00
N LEU A 91 -0.37 9.04 10.81
CA LEU A 91 -1.26 8.11 10.11
C LEU A 91 -0.51 6.87 9.64
N ALA A 92 0.63 7.02 8.98
CA ALA A 92 1.48 5.91 8.57
C ALA A 92 1.93 5.07 9.78
N LEU A 93 2.32 5.73 10.88
CA LEU A 93 2.69 5.04 12.12
C LEU A 93 1.50 4.29 12.76
N ALA A 94 0.29 4.84 12.69
CA ALA A 94 -0.91 4.17 13.20
C ALA A 94 -1.23 2.91 12.40
N ILE A 95 -1.06 2.95 11.08
CA ILE A 95 -1.20 1.78 10.20
C ILE A 95 -0.11 0.76 10.50
N ARG A 96 1.17 1.15 10.54
CA ARG A 96 2.30 0.29 10.94
C ARG A 96 2.00 -0.48 12.21
N ARG A 97 1.59 0.21 13.28
CA ARG A 97 1.26 -0.42 14.58
C ARG A 97 0.09 -1.39 14.50
N TYR A 98 -0.84 -1.16 13.58
CA TYR A 98 -1.98 -2.04 13.37
C TYR A 98 -1.62 -3.31 12.58
N ILE A 99 -0.78 -3.17 11.54
CA ILE A 99 -0.40 -4.26 10.64
C ILE A 99 0.84 -5.05 11.05
N GLN A 100 1.67 -4.49 11.95
CA GLN A 100 2.76 -5.20 12.61
C GLN A 100 2.32 -5.65 14.02
N PRO A 101 1.48 -6.70 14.15
CA PRO A 101 1.28 -7.28 15.45
C PRO A 101 2.62 -7.89 15.91
N GLN A 102 3.00 -7.63 17.16
CA GLN A 102 3.97 -8.48 17.85
C GLN A 102 3.57 -9.94 17.56
N GLU A 103 4.54 -10.79 17.16
CA GLU A 103 4.46 -12.01 16.32
C GLU A 103 3.32 -13.04 16.59
N SER A 104 2.47 -12.82 17.59
CA SER A 104 1.37 -13.68 18.02
C SER A 104 -0.05 -13.07 17.99
N GLN A 105 -0.27 -11.76 17.72
CA GLN A 105 -1.61 -11.17 17.95
C GLN A 105 -2.21 -10.38 16.78
N LEU A 106 -2.65 -11.09 15.74
CA LEU A 106 -3.67 -10.55 14.84
C LEU A 106 -4.92 -10.15 15.64
N THR A 107 -5.46 -8.97 15.34
CA THR A 107 -6.71 -8.50 15.94
C THR A 107 -7.90 -9.39 15.54
N ASN A 108 -8.99 -9.35 16.30
CA ASN A 108 -10.19 -10.12 15.95
C ASN A 108 -10.78 -9.70 14.59
N ILE A 109 -10.63 -8.42 14.23
CA ILE A 109 -11.06 -7.87 12.95
C ILE A 109 -10.21 -8.46 11.81
N GLN A 110 -8.87 -8.41 11.93
CA GLN A 110 -7.96 -9.05 10.98
C GLN A 110 -8.21 -10.56 10.85
N LYS A 111 -8.35 -11.28 11.97
CA LYS A 111 -8.66 -12.72 11.96
C LYS A 111 -9.96 -13.02 11.20
N THR A 112 -10.98 -12.18 11.37
CA THR A 112 -12.25 -12.32 10.65
C THR A 112 -12.07 -12.04 9.16
N ALA A 113 -11.31 -11.01 8.80
CA ALA A 113 -11.00 -10.69 7.41
C ALA A 113 -10.17 -11.81 6.72
N ILE A 114 -9.16 -12.38 7.38
CA ILE A 114 -8.39 -13.54 6.88
C ILE A 114 -9.31 -14.75 6.68
N LYS A 115 -10.23 -15.02 7.62
CA LYS A 115 -11.21 -16.10 7.45
C LYS A 115 -12.14 -15.85 6.26
N LYS A 116 -12.51 -14.59 5.99
CA LYS A 116 -13.30 -14.24 4.80
C LYS A 116 -12.44 -14.45 3.54
N TRP A 117 -11.23 -13.91 3.51
CA TRP A 117 -10.25 -14.09 2.43
C TRP A 117 -10.06 -15.55 2.05
N ASN A 118 -9.77 -16.43 3.02
CA ASN A 118 -9.56 -17.86 2.78
C ASN A 118 -10.79 -18.62 2.27
N LYS A 119 -12.00 -18.04 2.42
CA LYS A 119 -13.23 -18.60 1.85
C LYS A 119 -13.50 -18.08 0.44
N LEU A 120 -12.81 -17.02 0.01
CA LEU A 120 -13.01 -16.43 -1.30
C LEU A 120 -12.13 -17.15 -2.32
N ASP A 121 -12.80 -17.93 -3.16
CA ASP A 121 -12.14 -18.79 -4.13
C ASP A 121 -11.92 -18.11 -5.49
N ILE A 122 -12.02 -16.78 -5.60
CA ILE A 122 -11.98 -16.13 -6.92
C ILE A 122 -10.60 -16.30 -7.57
N LEU A 123 -9.51 -16.28 -6.78
CA LEU A 123 -8.17 -16.55 -7.29
C LEU A 123 -7.95 -18.01 -7.70
N ASN A 124 -8.73 -18.95 -7.15
CA ASN A 124 -8.66 -20.37 -7.51
C ASN A 124 -9.80 -20.78 -8.45
N CYS A 125 -10.65 -19.84 -8.89
CA CYS A 125 -11.76 -20.12 -9.77
C CYS A 125 -11.20 -20.54 -11.12
N THR A 126 -11.19 -21.85 -11.39
CA THR A 126 -10.70 -22.42 -12.64
C THR A 126 -11.57 -22.07 -13.83
N ASP A 127 -12.80 -21.61 -13.57
CA ASP A 127 -13.72 -21.18 -14.60
C ASP A 127 -13.40 -19.74 -15.06
N GLN A 128 -12.44 -19.64 -15.97
CA GLN A 128 -12.06 -18.39 -16.63
C GLN A 128 -13.17 -17.85 -17.56
N SER A 129 -14.22 -18.63 -17.85
CA SER A 129 -15.31 -18.20 -18.73
C SER A 129 -16.29 -17.24 -18.03
N ARG A 130 -16.24 -17.19 -16.69
CA ARG A 130 -17.13 -16.33 -15.91
C ARG A 130 -16.58 -14.91 -15.82
N PHE A 131 -17.14 -14.03 -16.63
CA PHE A 131 -16.93 -12.59 -16.45
C PHE A 131 -17.54 -12.16 -15.11
N VAL A 132 -16.68 -11.68 -14.20
CA VAL A 132 -17.10 -11.03 -12.96
C VAL A 132 -16.93 -9.52 -13.15
N PRO A 133 -18.00 -8.72 -13.01
CA PRO A 133 -17.92 -7.27 -13.06
C PRO A 133 -16.91 -6.72 -12.04
N THR A 134 -16.11 -5.72 -12.43
CA THR A 134 -15.12 -5.10 -11.52
C THR A 134 -15.77 -4.57 -10.26
N GLN A 135 -16.96 -3.95 -10.36
CA GLN A 135 -17.70 -3.45 -9.19
C GLN A 135 -17.93 -4.55 -8.13
N ASP A 136 -18.34 -5.75 -8.55
CA ASP A 136 -18.58 -6.88 -7.64
C ASP A 136 -17.29 -7.33 -6.94
N ILE A 137 -16.15 -7.27 -7.65
CA ILE A 137 -14.82 -7.55 -7.10
C ILE A 137 -14.49 -6.49 -6.03
N LEU A 138 -14.63 -5.21 -6.36
CA LEU A 138 -14.32 -4.10 -5.46
C LEU A 138 -15.15 -4.17 -4.18
N GLU A 139 -16.47 -4.28 -4.28
CA GLU A 139 -17.37 -4.34 -3.12
C GLU A 139 -17.04 -5.51 -2.19
N LYS A 140 -16.67 -6.64 -2.78
CA LYS A 140 -16.35 -7.85 -2.03
C LYS A 140 -15.02 -7.75 -1.30
N TYR A 141 -13.98 -7.20 -1.94
CA TYR A 141 -12.63 -7.18 -1.39
C TYR A 141 -12.32 -5.93 -0.56
N PHE A 142 -12.98 -4.80 -0.83
CA PHE A 142 -12.77 -3.54 -0.11
C PHE A 142 -12.91 -3.73 1.42
N HIS A 143 -14.01 -4.33 1.89
CA HIS A 143 -14.22 -4.56 3.32
C HIS A 143 -13.20 -5.53 3.93
N ILE A 144 -12.65 -6.45 3.13
CA ILE A 144 -11.60 -7.36 3.60
C ILE A 144 -10.32 -6.57 3.81
N PHE A 145 -9.90 -5.79 2.83
CA PHE A 145 -8.68 -4.99 2.91
C PHE A 145 -8.77 -3.85 3.93
N ASP A 146 -9.93 -3.20 4.07
CA ASP A 146 -10.17 -2.19 5.11
C ASP A 146 -9.98 -2.81 6.50
N ASN A 147 -10.54 -4.00 6.73
CA ASN A 147 -10.38 -4.72 7.99
C ASN A 147 -8.96 -5.30 8.19
N LEU A 148 -8.22 -5.64 7.13
CA LEU A 148 -6.87 -6.18 7.24
C LEU A 148 -5.83 -5.10 7.55
N PHE A 149 -5.91 -3.99 6.82
CA PHE A 149 -4.84 -2.99 6.77
C PHE A 149 -5.23 -1.67 7.44
N PHE A 150 -6.51 -1.29 7.40
CA PHE A 150 -6.99 0.02 7.85
C PHE A 150 -7.96 -0.06 9.04
N GLY A 151 -8.11 -1.23 9.66
CA GLY A 151 -8.89 -1.41 10.88
C GLY A 151 -10.39 -1.19 10.75
N GLY A 152 -10.94 -1.25 9.53
CA GLY A 152 -12.37 -1.00 9.29
C GLY A 152 -12.72 0.49 9.39
N THR A 153 -11.77 1.38 9.10
CA THR A 153 -11.95 2.82 9.26
C THR A 153 -12.51 3.47 7.98
N LEU A 154 -12.24 2.90 6.82
CA LEU A 154 -12.59 3.49 5.53
C LEU A 154 -14.07 3.31 5.15
N GLU A 155 -14.73 2.24 5.60
CA GLU A 155 -16.10 1.86 5.22
C GLU A 155 -17.15 3.00 5.27
N LYS A 156 -17.00 3.96 6.18
CA LYS A 156 -17.99 5.03 6.35
C LYS A 156 -17.75 6.26 5.48
N ASN A 157 -16.52 6.46 5.02
CA ASN A 157 -16.08 7.71 4.39
C ASN A 157 -15.51 7.48 2.99
N VAL A 158 -15.44 6.23 2.54
CA VAL A 158 -14.92 5.87 1.22
C VAL A 158 -16.02 5.22 0.39
N THR A 159 -16.23 5.74 -0.81
CA THR A 159 -17.08 5.15 -1.84
C THR A 159 -16.19 4.52 -2.92
N ILE A 160 -16.57 3.35 -3.42
CA ILE A 160 -15.84 2.62 -4.47
C ILE A 160 -16.68 2.54 -5.74
N VAL A 161 -16.06 2.83 -6.89
CA VAL A 161 -16.72 2.88 -8.19
C VAL A 161 -15.83 2.19 -9.23
N ALA A 162 -16.39 1.27 -10.01
CA ALA A 162 -15.78 0.78 -11.23
C ALA A 162 -16.16 1.69 -12.42
N SER A 163 -15.20 2.03 -13.27
CA SER A 163 -15.43 2.86 -14.46
C SER A 163 -14.77 2.25 -15.71
N GLU A 164 -15.27 2.62 -16.88
CA GLU A 164 -14.68 2.25 -18.16
C GLU A 164 -13.46 3.12 -18.50
N VAL A 165 -12.49 2.55 -19.21
CA VAL A 165 -11.21 3.20 -19.56
C VAL A 165 -11.37 4.44 -20.45
N SER A 166 -12.50 4.60 -21.15
CA SER A 166 -12.74 5.73 -22.06
C SER A 166 -12.68 7.12 -21.38
N ASN A 167 -12.74 7.16 -20.04
CA ASN A 167 -12.78 8.40 -19.26
C ASN A 167 -11.43 8.76 -18.61
N MET A 168 -10.31 8.23 -19.10
CA MET A 168 -9.06 8.18 -18.34
C MET A 168 -7.86 8.81 -19.05
N GLU A 169 -6.97 9.42 -18.26
CA GLU A 169 -5.62 9.74 -18.70
C GLU A 169 -4.83 8.45 -18.97
N ALA A 170 -4.07 8.42 -20.06
CA ALA A 170 -3.43 7.20 -20.56
C ALA A 170 -2.68 6.45 -19.45
N GLY A 171 -3.15 5.21 -19.21
CA GLY A 171 -2.65 4.15 -18.33
C GLY A 171 -2.63 4.39 -16.82
N ASN A 172 -3.38 5.36 -16.30
CA ASN A 172 -3.79 5.23 -14.90
C ASN A 172 -4.64 3.94 -14.69
N ARG A 173 -4.67 3.36 -13.49
CA ARG A 173 -5.54 2.21 -13.18
C ARG A 173 -6.57 2.52 -12.11
N GLY A 174 -6.34 3.55 -11.31
CA GLY A 174 -7.26 4.00 -10.29
C GLY A 174 -7.03 5.45 -9.88
N ILE A 175 -7.98 6.00 -9.15
CA ILE A 175 -7.81 7.32 -8.53
C ILE A 175 -8.69 7.43 -7.28
N ALA A 176 -8.11 7.96 -6.21
CA ALA A 176 -8.83 8.41 -5.03
C ALA A 176 -9.05 9.93 -5.12
N CYS A 177 -10.30 10.37 -5.07
CA CYS A 177 -10.68 11.77 -5.10
C CYS A 177 -11.34 12.20 -3.79
N GLN A 178 -10.72 13.15 -3.09
CA GLN A 178 -11.32 13.74 -1.91
C GLN A 178 -12.48 14.66 -2.29
N HIS A 179 -13.55 14.58 -1.52
CA HIS A 179 -14.65 15.53 -1.53
C HIS A 179 -15.15 15.77 -0.09
N TYR A 180 -16.03 16.75 0.08
CA TYR A 180 -16.56 17.10 1.40
C TYR A 180 -18.08 16.93 1.38
N ASP A 181 -18.59 16.13 2.31
CA ASP A 181 -20.01 16.10 2.58
C ASP A 181 -20.37 17.29 3.50
N MET A 182 -21.35 18.09 3.08
CA MET A 182 -21.89 19.21 3.82
C MET A 182 -23.19 18.81 4.53
N THR A 183 -23.15 17.74 5.31
CA THR A 183 -24.28 17.37 6.17
C THR A 183 -24.18 18.07 7.53
N HIS A 184 -25.28 18.68 7.98
CA HIS A 184 -25.39 19.29 9.31
C HIS A 184 -24.35 20.38 9.67
N ASN A 185 -23.88 21.17 8.69
CA ASN A 185 -22.82 22.18 8.86
C ASN A 185 -21.48 21.60 9.35
N CYS A 186 -21.26 20.30 9.20
CA CYS A 186 -19.99 19.65 9.49
C CYS A 186 -19.29 19.30 8.17
N TYR A 187 -18.04 19.72 8.01
CA TYR A 187 -17.20 19.26 6.90
C TYR A 187 -16.69 17.87 7.22
N ILE A 188 -17.27 16.85 6.58
CA ILE A 188 -16.82 15.46 6.72
C ILE A 188 -16.06 15.09 5.44
N PRO A 189 -14.73 14.93 5.50
CA PRO A 189 -13.94 14.46 4.38
C PRO A 189 -14.39 13.06 3.97
N GLN A 190 -14.67 12.92 2.69
CA GLN A 190 -14.98 11.67 2.04
C GLN A 190 -14.00 11.47 0.88
N SER A 191 -13.83 10.22 0.46
CA SER A 191 -13.03 9.88 -0.71
C SER A 191 -13.81 8.96 -1.62
N THR A 192 -13.73 9.18 -2.93
CA THR A 192 -14.22 8.24 -3.92
C THR A 192 -13.03 7.58 -4.59
N ILE A 193 -12.92 6.27 -4.45
CA ILE A 193 -11.97 5.44 -5.19
C ILE A 193 -12.66 5.00 -6.48
N THR A 194 -12.08 5.38 -7.61
CA THR A 194 -12.49 4.90 -8.93
C THR A 194 -11.43 3.95 -9.46
N ILE A 195 -11.81 2.74 -9.85
CA ILE A 195 -10.92 1.77 -10.51
C ILE A 195 -11.38 1.57 -11.95
N TYR A 196 -10.43 1.69 -12.88
CA TYR A 196 -10.72 1.58 -14.31
C TYR A 196 -10.58 0.12 -14.77
N ASP A 197 -11.62 -0.41 -15.41
CA ASP A 197 -11.64 -1.81 -15.87
C ASP A 197 -10.82 -1.97 -17.16
N HIS A 198 -9.53 -2.27 -16.99
CA HIS A 198 -8.68 -2.74 -18.08
C HIS A 198 -9.09 -4.19 -18.38
N GLN A 199 -9.55 -4.44 -19.60
CA GLN A 199 -9.99 -5.77 -20.06
C GLN A 199 -8.77 -6.70 -20.25
N ASP A 200 -8.12 -7.06 -19.14
CA ASP A 200 -6.99 -7.97 -19.13
C ASP A 200 -7.46 -9.38 -19.50
N PRO A 201 -6.79 -10.06 -20.46
CA PRO A 201 -7.25 -11.33 -20.99
C PRO A 201 -7.13 -12.49 -19.98
N ASN A 202 -6.25 -12.36 -18.99
CA ASN A 202 -6.09 -13.33 -17.92
C ASN A 202 -6.83 -12.86 -16.68
N LEU A 203 -7.86 -13.62 -16.27
CA LEU A 203 -8.68 -13.31 -15.09
C LEU A 203 -7.85 -13.19 -13.81
N ARG A 204 -6.84 -14.04 -13.62
CA ARG A 204 -5.98 -14.01 -12.43
C ARG A 204 -5.17 -12.72 -12.39
N ASP A 205 -4.49 -12.39 -13.48
CA ASP A 205 -3.68 -11.18 -13.58
C ASP A 205 -4.56 -9.94 -13.42
N ARG A 206 -5.76 -9.93 -14.03
CA ARG A 206 -6.77 -8.86 -13.86
C ARG A 206 -7.13 -8.65 -12.39
N ILE A 207 -7.40 -9.74 -11.66
CA ILE A 207 -7.77 -9.64 -10.25
C ILE A 207 -6.60 -9.14 -9.41
N GLU A 208 -5.39 -9.64 -9.65
CA GLU A 208 -4.18 -9.20 -8.94
C GLU A 208 -3.92 -7.70 -9.16
N VAL A 209 -4.09 -7.22 -10.39
CA VAL A 209 -4.04 -5.80 -10.74
C VAL A 209 -5.11 -5.01 -9.99
N ILE A 210 -6.39 -5.41 -10.10
CA ILE A 210 -7.50 -4.71 -9.42
C ILE A 210 -7.28 -4.65 -7.90
N MET A 211 -6.83 -5.74 -7.28
CA MET A 211 -6.55 -5.77 -5.84
C MET A 211 -5.41 -4.83 -5.46
N SER A 212 -4.34 -4.83 -6.24
CA SER A 212 -3.18 -3.98 -6.01
C SER A 212 -3.54 -2.49 -6.16
N THR A 213 -4.24 -2.14 -7.25
CA THR A 213 -4.74 -0.78 -7.47
C THR A 213 -5.73 -0.37 -6.39
N LEU A 214 -6.67 -1.24 -5.98
CA LEU A 214 -7.61 -0.93 -4.91
C LEU A 214 -6.89 -0.57 -3.60
N ILE A 215 -5.91 -1.37 -3.18
CA ILE A 215 -5.16 -1.10 -1.94
C ILE A 215 -4.31 0.16 -2.06
N HIS A 216 -3.71 0.42 -3.23
CA HIS A 216 -3.01 1.67 -3.54
C HIS A 216 -3.94 2.88 -3.35
N GLU A 217 -5.13 2.86 -3.95
CA GLU A 217 -6.09 3.96 -3.80
C GLU A 217 -6.66 4.06 -2.38
N MET A 218 -6.78 2.95 -1.64
CA MET A 218 -7.15 2.97 -0.22
C MET A 218 -6.10 3.68 0.64
N CYS A 219 -4.81 3.60 0.27
CA CYS A 219 -3.75 4.36 0.92
C CYS A 219 -3.97 5.87 0.75
N HIS A 220 -4.26 6.31 -0.48
CA HIS A 220 -4.61 7.71 -0.76
C HIS A 220 -5.87 8.13 -0.03
N ALA A 221 -6.93 7.32 -0.10
CA ALA A 221 -8.19 7.59 0.57
C ALA A 221 -8.02 7.72 2.10
N PHE A 222 -7.14 6.92 2.72
CA PHE A 222 -6.84 7.02 4.15
C PHE A 222 -6.22 8.37 4.51
N PHE A 223 -5.24 8.85 3.73
CA PHE A 223 -4.69 10.19 3.92
C PHE A 223 -5.71 11.29 3.63
N GLN A 224 -6.55 11.14 2.60
CA GLN A 224 -7.59 12.11 2.27
C GLN A 224 -8.66 12.20 3.37
N VAL A 225 -9.09 11.09 3.95
CA VAL A 225 -10.13 11.10 4.99
C VAL A 225 -9.57 11.62 6.32
N TYR A 226 -8.34 11.25 6.69
CA TYR A 226 -7.82 11.48 8.04
C TYR A 226 -6.67 12.49 8.15
N GLY A 227 -6.04 12.88 7.05
CA GLY A 227 -4.90 13.79 7.01
C GLY A 227 -5.27 15.27 7.26
N CYS A 228 -4.31 16.09 7.68
CA CYS A 228 -4.44 17.56 7.65
C CYS A 228 -4.44 18.02 6.20
N VAL A 229 -5.56 18.56 5.74
CA VAL A 229 -5.70 19.21 4.42
C VAL A 229 -5.39 20.70 4.43
N SER A 230 -5.18 21.27 5.62
CA SER A 230 -4.86 22.70 5.71
C SER A 230 -3.42 22.94 5.30
N ASN A 231 -3.08 24.18 4.94
CA ASN A 231 -1.72 24.64 4.64
C ASN A 231 -0.67 24.28 5.72
N CYS A 232 -1.11 23.77 6.88
CA CYS A 232 -0.26 23.15 7.90
C CYS A 232 0.54 21.95 7.41
N CYS A 233 -0.03 21.20 6.47
CA CYS A 233 0.56 20.05 5.82
C CYS A 233 0.55 20.38 4.34
N ASP A 234 1.62 21.03 3.88
CA ASP A 234 1.80 21.47 2.51
C ASP A 234 1.50 20.30 1.54
N ASN A 235 0.46 20.45 0.72
CA ASN A 235 0.09 19.48 -0.31
C ASN A 235 1.20 19.50 -1.36
N GLY A 236 2.10 18.53 -1.30
CA GLY A 236 3.37 18.55 -2.05
C GLY A 236 4.62 18.60 -1.17
N SER A 237 4.48 18.56 0.16
CA SER A 237 5.59 18.31 1.08
C SER A 237 6.26 16.97 0.79
N LEU A 238 7.53 16.83 1.18
CA LEU A 238 8.30 15.60 1.09
C LEU A 238 7.57 14.38 1.71
N GLU A 239 6.75 14.61 2.75
CA GLU A 239 5.97 13.57 3.41
C GLU A 239 4.88 12.99 2.53
N LEU A 240 4.13 13.81 1.79
CA LEU A 240 3.02 13.36 0.96
C LEU A 240 3.34 13.25 -0.52
N GLY A 241 4.31 13.99 -1.06
CA GLY A 241 4.55 14.01 -2.49
C GLY A 241 3.63 14.98 -3.25
N PRO A 242 4.10 15.61 -4.35
CA PRO A 242 3.24 16.28 -5.32
C PRO A 242 2.03 15.47 -5.76
N ARG A 243 2.17 14.14 -5.90
CA ARG A 243 1.10 13.25 -6.37
C ARG A 243 0.58 12.29 -5.28
N GLY A 244 0.94 12.52 -4.02
CA GLY A 244 0.48 11.67 -2.91
C GLY A 244 1.37 10.45 -2.62
N HIS A 245 2.53 10.30 -3.28
CA HIS A 245 3.44 9.14 -3.11
C HIS A 245 4.77 9.46 -2.41
N GLY A 246 4.79 10.49 -1.56
CA GLY A 246 5.94 10.89 -0.76
C GLY A 246 6.33 9.88 0.32
N ILE A 247 7.21 10.30 1.24
CA ILE A 247 7.82 9.43 2.25
C ILE A 247 6.77 8.63 3.04
N MET A 248 5.65 9.23 3.45
CA MET A 248 4.65 8.55 4.28
C MET A 248 3.79 7.54 3.53
N PHE A 249 3.52 7.78 2.25
CA PHE A 249 2.90 6.78 1.39
C PHE A 249 3.80 5.55 1.25
N GLN A 250 5.08 5.77 0.96
CA GLN A 250 6.05 4.70 0.78
C GLN A 250 6.22 3.84 2.04
N GLU A 251 6.29 4.46 3.23
CA GLU A 251 6.33 3.75 4.51
C GLU A 251 5.09 2.86 4.72
N MET A 252 3.90 3.42 4.51
CA MET A 252 2.64 2.72 4.73
C MET A 252 2.45 1.58 3.73
N ALA A 253 2.66 1.85 2.44
CA ALA A 253 2.53 0.87 1.37
C ALA A 253 3.54 -0.28 1.53
N TYR A 254 4.79 0.02 1.90
CA TYR A 254 5.80 -1.00 2.17
C TYR A 254 5.39 -1.95 3.31
N ASP A 255 4.88 -1.41 4.42
CA ASP A 255 4.43 -2.26 5.53
C ASP A 255 3.20 -3.11 5.14
N ILE A 256 2.28 -2.59 4.31
CA ILE A 256 1.13 -3.33 3.79
C ILE A 256 1.57 -4.48 2.89
N GLU A 257 2.47 -4.24 1.92
CA GLU A 257 3.02 -5.27 1.05
C GLU A 257 3.70 -6.39 1.87
N ARG A 258 4.50 -6.02 2.87
CA ARG A 258 5.12 -6.99 3.78
C ARG A 258 4.11 -7.82 4.55
N MET A 259 3.03 -7.22 5.04
CA MET A 259 1.97 -7.96 5.73
C MET A 259 1.25 -8.90 4.76
N ALA A 260 0.96 -8.46 3.54
CA ALA A 260 0.29 -9.25 2.50
C ALA A 260 1.10 -10.49 2.09
N ALA A 261 2.41 -10.33 1.88
CA ALA A 261 3.32 -11.42 1.53
C ALA A 261 3.37 -12.55 2.58
N SER A 262 2.97 -12.27 3.83
CA SER A 262 2.85 -13.29 4.86
C SER A 262 1.83 -14.37 4.50
N LYS A 263 2.28 -15.63 4.44
CA LYS A 263 1.41 -16.82 4.25
C LYS A 263 0.28 -16.95 5.28
N ARG A 264 0.37 -16.26 6.42
CA ARG A 264 -0.67 -16.24 7.46
C ARG A 264 -1.79 -15.23 7.17
N VAL A 265 -1.57 -14.30 6.23
CA VAL A 265 -2.49 -13.20 5.93
C VAL A 265 -3.07 -13.38 4.52
N LEU A 266 -2.33 -13.00 3.48
CA LEU A 266 -2.75 -13.18 2.08
C LEU A 266 -1.90 -14.23 1.36
N GLY A 267 -0.60 -14.24 1.62
CA GLY A 267 0.32 -15.25 1.10
C GLY A 267 0.76 -15.04 -0.34
N PHE A 268 0.63 -13.81 -0.87
CA PHE A 268 1.12 -13.41 -2.17
C PHE A 268 1.74 -12.01 -2.09
N ASP A 269 2.65 -11.72 -3.00
CA ASP A 269 3.31 -10.41 -3.09
C ASP A 269 2.37 -9.42 -3.79
N LEU A 270 1.96 -8.38 -3.07
CA LEU A 270 1.27 -7.23 -3.65
C LEU A 270 2.31 -6.27 -4.22
N ASP A 271 2.03 -5.71 -5.39
CA ASP A 271 2.78 -4.58 -5.95
C ASP A 271 1.89 -3.35 -5.94
N LEU A 272 2.08 -2.46 -4.96
CA LEU A 272 1.31 -1.21 -4.87
C LEU A 272 1.89 -0.11 -5.78
N GLY A 273 2.69 -0.45 -6.80
CA GLY A 273 3.27 0.50 -7.75
C GLY A 273 4.32 1.43 -7.13
N ARG A 274 4.79 1.12 -5.91
CA ARG A 274 5.58 2.03 -5.07
C ARG A 274 6.81 2.60 -5.76
N TYR A 275 7.55 1.73 -6.47
CA TYR A 275 8.79 2.10 -7.15
C TYR A 275 8.53 3.15 -8.24
N ILE A 276 7.54 2.91 -9.10
CA ILE A 276 7.22 3.78 -10.23
C ILE A 276 6.60 5.09 -9.74
N SER A 277 5.72 5.02 -8.74
CA SER A 277 5.18 6.21 -8.08
C SER A 277 6.29 7.09 -7.50
N LEU A 278 7.25 6.51 -6.77
CA LEU A 278 8.35 7.27 -6.19
C LEU A 278 9.26 7.89 -7.26
N LEU A 279 9.58 7.13 -8.31
CA LEU A 279 10.37 7.61 -9.44
C LEU A 279 9.74 8.86 -10.08
N THR A 280 8.42 8.86 -10.18
CA THR A 280 7.63 10.00 -10.69
C THR A 280 7.72 11.20 -9.76
N GLU A 281 7.57 11.02 -8.44
CA GLU A 281 7.71 12.11 -7.45
C GLU A 281 9.10 12.74 -7.47
N ILE A 282 10.17 11.92 -7.51
CA ILE A 282 11.55 12.41 -7.58
C ILE A 282 11.85 13.09 -8.92
N SER A 283 11.21 12.63 -10.01
CA SER A 283 11.32 13.30 -11.31
C SER A 283 10.68 14.69 -11.29
N ASP A 284 9.54 14.85 -10.61
CA ASP A 284 8.85 16.13 -10.42
C ASP A 284 9.60 17.05 -9.43
N LYS A 285 10.37 16.48 -8.49
CA LYS A 285 11.15 17.19 -7.45
C LYS A 285 12.56 16.62 -7.30
N ALA A 286 13.46 17.02 -8.19
CA ALA A 286 14.81 16.44 -8.26
C ALA A 286 15.65 16.61 -6.97
N ASP A 287 15.38 17.64 -6.18
CA ASP A 287 16.04 17.92 -4.89
C ASP A 287 15.67 16.91 -3.79
N TRP A 288 14.65 16.08 -4.01
CA TRP A 288 14.22 15.09 -3.03
C TRP A 288 15.07 13.84 -3.01
N LYS A 289 15.82 13.57 -4.08
CA LYS A 289 16.68 12.38 -4.20
C LYS A 289 17.64 12.26 -3.00
N GLU A 290 18.18 13.38 -2.53
CA GLU A 290 19.15 13.42 -1.42
C GLU A 290 18.49 13.37 -0.04
N GLN A 291 17.16 13.57 0.02
CA GLN A 291 16.40 13.62 1.26
C GLN A 291 15.73 12.28 1.61
N MET A 292 15.72 11.33 0.67
CA MET A 292 15.06 10.03 0.83
C MET A 292 16.09 8.90 0.88
N ASN A 293 16.08 8.16 1.98
CA ASN A 293 16.71 6.84 2.02
C ASN A 293 15.74 5.82 1.40
N VAL A 294 15.97 5.47 0.14
CA VAL A 294 15.07 4.56 -0.61
C VAL A 294 15.38 3.08 -0.35
N SER A 295 16.60 2.74 0.09
CA SER A 295 16.98 1.37 0.41
C SER A 295 16.22 0.81 1.62
N ARG A 296 15.76 1.66 2.55
CA ARG A 296 14.87 1.23 3.66
C ARG A 296 13.56 0.58 3.20
N TRP A 297 13.13 0.87 1.96
CA TRP A 297 11.93 0.33 1.34
C TRP A 297 12.21 -0.86 0.42
N GLY A 298 13.45 -1.36 0.44
CA GLY A 298 13.91 -2.46 -0.41
C GLY A 298 14.23 -2.05 -1.85
N PHE A 299 14.34 -0.75 -2.16
CA PHE A 299 14.71 -0.29 -3.50
C PHE A 299 16.22 -0.29 -3.69
N ASP A 300 16.65 -0.63 -4.90
CA ASP A 300 18.04 -0.50 -5.35
C ASP A 300 18.31 0.96 -5.74
N GLU A 301 19.19 1.62 -4.99
CA GLU A 301 19.55 3.04 -5.17
C GLU A 301 20.21 3.31 -6.52
N GLU A 302 21.08 2.41 -6.99
CA GLU A 302 21.78 2.55 -8.27
C GLU A 302 20.81 2.38 -9.43
N LYS A 303 19.96 1.36 -9.37
CA LYS A 303 18.90 1.14 -10.36
C LYS A 303 17.98 2.35 -10.45
N MET A 304 17.53 2.89 -9.31
CA MET A 304 16.66 4.07 -9.29
C MET A 304 17.36 5.30 -9.87
N ALA A 305 18.64 5.51 -9.56
CA ALA A 305 19.42 6.60 -10.15
C ALA A 305 19.52 6.48 -11.68
N ASN A 306 19.74 5.27 -12.20
CA ASN A 306 19.78 5.00 -13.64
C ASN A 306 18.41 5.21 -14.31
N ASP A 307 17.35 4.70 -13.70
CA ASP A 307 15.99 4.86 -14.22
C ASP A 307 15.58 6.35 -14.27
N LEU A 308 15.97 7.17 -13.28
CA LEU A 308 15.75 8.63 -13.29
C LEU A 308 16.47 9.32 -14.46
N ILE A 309 17.67 8.87 -14.83
CA ILE A 309 18.41 9.39 -15.99
C ILE A 309 17.65 9.03 -17.29
N ILE A 310 17.14 7.80 -17.38
CA ILE A 310 16.34 7.34 -18.52
C ILE A 310 15.05 8.15 -18.65
N CYS A 311 14.31 8.38 -17.54
CA CYS A 311 13.10 9.22 -17.52
C CYS A 311 13.35 10.58 -18.17
N LYS A 312 14.42 11.25 -17.71
CA LYS A 312 14.77 12.61 -18.13
C LYS A 312 15.24 12.68 -19.58
N THR A 313 15.97 11.68 -20.04
CA THR A 313 16.55 11.68 -21.40
C THR A 313 15.54 11.29 -22.47
N GLN A 314 14.59 10.41 -22.15
CA GLN A 314 13.62 9.88 -23.11
C GLN A 314 12.28 10.61 -23.07
N GLY A 315 12.07 11.53 -22.13
CA GLY A 315 10.76 12.17 -21.92
C GLY A 315 9.66 11.16 -21.58
N ILE A 316 10.04 9.99 -21.06
CA ILE A 316 9.09 8.96 -20.66
C ILE A 316 8.50 9.39 -19.33
N HIS A 317 7.22 9.74 -19.38
CA HIS A 317 6.38 9.76 -18.20
C HIS A 317 5.98 8.33 -17.91
N TYR A 318 6.42 7.79 -16.78
CA TYR A 318 5.94 6.51 -16.33
C TYR A 318 4.45 6.63 -16.02
N VAL A 319 3.72 5.68 -16.56
CA VAL A 319 2.29 5.58 -16.40
C VAL A 319 2.05 4.54 -15.30
N LEU A 320 1.33 4.93 -14.25
CA LEU A 320 1.11 4.10 -13.06
C LEU A 320 0.28 2.86 -13.42
N SER A 321 0.92 1.69 -13.46
CA SER A 321 0.25 0.39 -13.58
C SER A 321 -0.38 -0.04 -12.27
#